data_AF-A0A2U1IWA0-F1
#
_entry.id   AF-A0A2U1IWA0-F1
#
_cell.length_a   1.000
_cell.length_b   1.000
_cell.length_c   1.000
_cell.angle_alpha   90.00
_cell.angle_beta   90.00
_cell.angle_gamma   90.00
#
_symmetry.space_group_name_H-M   'P 1'
#
loop_
_entity.id
_entity.type
_entity.pdbx_description
1 polymer ?
#
loop_
_entity_poly.entity_id
_entity_poly.type
_entity_poly.pdbx_seq_one_letter_code
_entity_poly.pdbx_strand_id
1 'polypeptide(L)'
;MSLPLNIKIPGITLNSKHSSEKKLKFILENKPEKSRAYTNEYKVYYLITLIVVPFMLYKGWVISSPDNQIYEKYEAELSDGWLFNRKLDNSDSQWSFFRRNIPVLGSAMLGFVLINKLVRLFQNSKSYEKVNDSETVSSFDNSKARVEFLSMAIYSFIFLLISNGLSIIFILAIVGTNYYLTKKVFAGTRLGPIFMWALNIFILLFNEINVGYSFSSIHPMLSWMDSHRGINSRWDSTFNITMLRIMSFDMDYHWRTLQVGILGSQKVDELARKKNCSDKERLEYSRLEDEYSFLNYFAYLFYVPLYITGPIISFNDFVYQITHKQRLVTGKYVLTYGLRILASIFIMEVMLHAIHPAAITREKAFSGLSALEISLVGYFQLTFIWLKFMIIWRFARFFALFDGLFVIENMRRCMSNNYSLQNFWRDWHCSYNRFLIRYMYIPIQGAFEKENADVIETTDNQKNTILLGKNKSTAAKTGHSQGSTVGRIVGLVAIFTFVAFWHDLELRLLAWAWIIIILFIPELTASIVCKNLGITSQKTSYFRYLVAIGGAMNIFTMVIANLVGFAVGVDGIGMMTSRIFCKEGMTFVITTYILMCVHVLNMYELRQAEKRREYKELLRNR
;
A
#
# COMPACT_ATOMS: atom_id res chain seq x y z
N MET A 1 20.11 7.57 -23.85
CA MET A 1 19.96 6.15 -23.48
C MET A 1 18.52 5.73 -23.68
N SER A 2 18.19 5.08 -24.80
CA SER A 2 16.83 4.65 -25.10
C SER A 2 16.78 3.12 -25.15
N LEU A 3 15.78 2.54 -24.47
CA LEU A 3 15.40 1.16 -24.69
C LEU A 3 14.96 0.97 -26.15
N PRO A 4 15.15 -0.24 -26.72
CA PRO A 4 14.67 -0.52 -28.07
C PRO A 4 13.17 -0.26 -28.15
N LEU A 5 12.78 0.54 -29.14
CA LEU A 5 11.37 0.82 -29.42
C LEU A 5 10.72 -0.45 -29.96
N ASN A 6 9.57 -0.83 -29.40
CA ASN A 6 8.72 -1.97 -29.83
C ASN A 6 9.13 -3.38 -29.36
N ILE A 7 10.09 -3.52 -28.44
CA ILE A 7 10.37 -4.81 -27.79
C ILE A 7 9.73 -4.82 -26.39
N LYS A 8 8.93 -5.85 -26.08
CA LYS A 8 8.38 -6.06 -24.74
C LYS A 8 9.46 -6.67 -23.86
N ILE A 9 10.00 -5.87 -22.95
CA ILE A 9 11.06 -6.29 -22.03
C ILE A 9 10.41 -6.69 -20.68
N PRO A 10 10.57 -7.94 -20.21
CA PRO A 10 10.00 -8.38 -18.94
C PRO A 10 10.40 -7.48 -17.77
N GLY A 11 9.45 -7.16 -16.88
CA GLY A 11 9.69 -6.27 -15.72
C GLY A 11 9.81 -4.78 -16.05
N ILE A 12 9.84 -4.39 -17.34
CA ILE A 12 9.92 -3.00 -17.79
C ILE A 12 8.62 -2.60 -18.50
N THR A 13 7.93 -1.62 -17.92
CA THR A 13 6.76 -0.96 -18.53
C THR A 13 7.09 0.45 -19.05
N LEU A 14 8.33 0.91 -18.84
CA LEU A 14 8.89 2.14 -19.41
C LEU A 14 9.14 2.00 -20.92
N ASN A 15 8.07 1.94 -21.72
CA ASN A 15 8.20 2.08 -23.17
C ASN A 15 8.19 3.57 -23.59
N SER A 16 9.42 4.11 -23.63
CA SER A 16 9.94 5.30 -24.33
C SER A 16 9.28 6.67 -24.07
N LYS A 17 9.92 7.75 -24.56
CA LYS A 17 9.45 9.15 -24.52
C LYS A 17 7.96 9.32 -24.90
N HIS A 18 7.47 8.59 -25.90
CA HIS A 18 6.36 7.66 -25.73
C HIS A 18 5.22 8.07 -24.77
N SER A 19 5.30 7.50 -23.57
CA SER A 19 4.33 7.57 -22.50
C SER A 19 4.33 8.92 -21.78
N SER A 20 5.49 9.54 -21.58
CA SER A 20 5.59 10.86 -20.93
C SER A 20 5.03 11.97 -21.82
N GLU A 21 5.37 11.96 -23.11
CA GLU A 21 4.80 12.89 -24.10
C GLU A 21 3.31 12.64 -24.32
N LYS A 22 2.85 11.37 -24.34
CA LYS A 22 1.42 11.06 -24.39
C LYS A 22 0.68 11.49 -23.14
N LYS A 23 1.24 11.28 -21.94
CA LYS A 23 0.66 11.76 -20.68
C LYS A 23 0.59 13.28 -20.66
N LEU A 24 1.66 13.94 -21.11
CA LEU A 24 1.71 15.40 -21.23
C LEU A 24 0.68 15.90 -22.25
N LYS A 25 0.62 15.30 -23.44
CA LYS A 25 -0.36 15.62 -24.48
C LYS A 25 -1.79 15.38 -23.98
N PHE A 26 -2.04 14.26 -23.30
CA PHE A 26 -3.32 13.95 -22.68
C PHE A 26 -3.71 15.00 -21.64
N ILE A 27 -2.82 15.39 -20.74
CA ILE A 27 -3.10 16.42 -19.72
C ILE A 27 -3.35 17.78 -20.37
N LEU A 28 -2.61 18.12 -21.43
CA LEU A 28 -2.77 19.37 -22.17
C LEU A 28 -4.08 19.44 -22.95
N GLU A 29 -4.48 18.32 -23.58
CA GLU A 29 -5.76 18.15 -24.26
C GLU A 29 -6.94 18.12 -23.27
N ASN A 30 -6.70 17.62 -22.05
CA ASN A 30 -7.72 17.51 -21.00
C ASN A 30 -7.61 18.63 -19.97
N LYS A 31 -7.85 19.87 -20.42
CA LYS A 31 -7.81 21.05 -19.54
C LYS A 31 -8.75 20.86 -18.33
N PRO A 32 -8.27 21.12 -17.10
CA PRO A 32 -9.09 20.99 -15.91
C PRO A 32 -10.20 22.05 -15.87
N GLU A 33 -11.31 21.74 -15.18
CA GLU A 33 -12.44 22.67 -15.02
C GLU A 33 -12.01 23.98 -14.36
N LYS A 34 -12.67 25.09 -14.73
CA LYS A 34 -12.53 26.37 -14.03
C LYS A 34 -12.91 26.18 -12.55
N SER A 35 -12.22 26.90 -11.67
CA SER A 35 -12.49 26.76 -10.23
C SER A 35 -13.89 27.27 -9.90
N ARG A 36 -14.61 26.48 -9.10
CA ARG A 36 -15.93 26.83 -8.58
C ARG A 36 -15.90 27.11 -7.08
N ALA A 37 -14.75 26.99 -6.43
CA ALA A 37 -14.57 27.19 -4.99
C ALA A 37 -15.16 28.51 -4.45
N TYR A 38 -15.20 29.56 -5.26
CA TYR A 38 -15.72 30.89 -4.85
C TYR A 38 -17.16 31.17 -5.28
N THR A 39 -17.84 30.21 -5.93
CA THR A 39 -19.25 30.33 -6.31
C THR A 39 -20.16 30.26 -5.09
N ASN A 40 -21.35 30.88 -5.16
CA ASN A 40 -22.32 30.83 -4.06
C ASN A 40 -22.75 29.40 -3.72
N GLU A 41 -22.87 28.54 -4.74
CA GLU A 41 -23.11 27.10 -4.57
C GLU A 41 -22.07 26.43 -3.66
N TYR A 42 -20.77 26.59 -3.94
CA TYR A 42 -19.72 25.99 -3.12
C TYR A 42 -19.57 26.63 -1.74
N LYS A 43 -19.87 27.92 -1.59
CA LYS A 43 -19.93 28.56 -0.27
C LYS A 43 -20.99 27.88 0.61
N VAL A 44 -22.15 27.54 0.05
CA VAL A 44 -23.18 26.76 0.76
C VAL A 44 -22.66 25.36 1.11
N TYR A 45 -21.99 24.67 0.19
CA TYR A 45 -21.41 23.35 0.48
C TYR A 45 -20.35 23.39 1.59
N TYR A 46 -19.51 24.42 1.62
CA TYR A 46 -18.54 24.61 2.70
C TYR A 46 -19.22 24.95 4.02
N LEU A 47 -20.27 25.77 4.02
CA LEU A 47 -21.04 26.08 5.21
C LEU A 47 -21.70 24.82 5.79
N ILE A 48 -22.29 23.97 4.96
CA ILE A 48 -22.85 22.67 5.38
C ILE A 48 -21.76 21.83 6.05
N THR A 49 -20.58 21.69 5.44
CA THR A 49 -19.46 20.95 6.05
C THR A 49 -19.00 21.58 7.38
N LEU A 50 -18.96 22.91 7.47
CA LEU A 50 -18.58 23.65 8.67
C LEU A 50 -19.57 23.46 9.83
N ILE A 51 -20.83 23.16 9.55
CA ILE A 51 -21.85 22.85 10.56
C ILE A 51 -21.82 21.36 10.93
N VAL A 52 -21.81 20.48 9.92
CA VAL A 52 -21.94 19.03 10.10
C VAL A 52 -20.73 18.45 10.84
N VAL A 53 -19.51 18.85 10.50
CA VAL A 53 -18.31 18.26 11.11
C VAL A 53 -18.24 18.55 12.63
N PRO A 54 -18.40 19.80 13.11
CA PRO A 54 -18.49 20.06 14.55
C PRO A 54 -19.67 19.34 15.22
N PHE A 55 -20.83 19.26 14.56
CA PHE A 55 -21.96 18.50 15.09
C PHE A 55 -21.62 17.01 15.30
N MET A 56 -20.94 16.38 14.33
CA MET A 56 -20.49 14.99 14.46
C MET A 56 -19.52 14.81 15.64
N LEU A 57 -18.56 15.73 15.79
CA LEU A 57 -17.60 15.71 16.90
C LEU A 57 -18.28 15.90 18.25
N TYR A 58 -19.21 16.86 18.35
CA TYR A 58 -20.01 17.09 19.56
C TYR A 58 -20.86 15.86 19.91
N LYS A 59 -21.54 15.25 18.93
CA LYS A 59 -22.29 14.02 19.16
C LYS A 59 -21.39 12.88 19.61
N GLY A 60 -20.22 12.70 18.98
CA GLY A 60 -19.23 11.71 19.42
C GLY A 60 -18.81 11.91 20.88
N TRP A 61 -18.54 13.16 21.28
CA TRP A 61 -18.22 13.53 22.65
C TRP A 61 -19.34 13.17 23.64
N VAL A 62 -20.59 13.53 23.30
CA VAL A 62 -21.76 13.27 24.15
C VAL A 62 -22.06 11.77 24.28
N ILE A 63 -21.92 11.00 23.19
CA ILE A 63 -22.07 9.53 23.21
C ILE A 63 -21.07 8.92 24.20
N SER A 64 -19.84 9.45 24.22
CA SER A 64 -18.77 8.96 25.08
C SER A 64 -18.72 9.62 26.46
N SER A 65 -19.70 10.43 26.85
CA SER A 65 -19.71 11.09 28.17
C SER A 65 -20.05 10.11 29.29
N PRO A 66 -19.48 10.26 30.51
CA PRO A 66 -19.92 9.50 31.69
C PRO A 66 -21.41 9.63 31.99
N ASP A 67 -22.05 10.74 31.61
CA ASP A 67 -23.49 10.98 31.79
C ASP A 67 -24.37 10.15 30.83
N ASN A 68 -23.76 9.48 29.85
CA ASN A 68 -24.49 8.67 28.88
C ASN A 68 -24.77 7.28 29.44
N GLN A 69 -26.01 6.80 29.29
CA GLN A 69 -26.45 5.49 29.78
C GLN A 69 -25.64 4.29 29.25
N ILE A 70 -24.95 4.45 28.11
CA ILE A 70 -24.12 3.37 27.57
C ILE A 70 -22.72 3.31 28.21
N TYR A 71 -22.28 4.34 28.93
CA TYR A 71 -20.90 4.49 29.41
C TYR A 71 -20.49 3.36 30.36
N GLU A 72 -21.36 3.02 31.32
CA GLU A 72 -21.13 1.94 32.29
C GLU A 72 -20.85 0.59 31.63
N LYS A 73 -21.33 0.37 30.39
CA LYS A 73 -21.16 -0.90 29.68
C LYS A 73 -19.75 -1.14 29.18
N TYR A 74 -18.98 -0.07 28.92
CA TYR A 74 -17.64 -0.17 28.35
C TYR A 74 -16.58 0.54 29.19
N GLU A 75 -16.96 1.17 30.30
CA GLU A 75 -16.04 1.89 31.18
C GLU A 75 -14.86 1.03 31.65
N ALA A 76 -15.09 -0.26 31.89
CA ALA A 76 -14.05 -1.20 32.32
C ALA A 76 -12.91 -1.39 31.30
N GLU A 77 -13.17 -1.11 30.03
CA GLU A 77 -12.17 -1.17 28.95
C GLU A 77 -11.33 0.12 28.85
N LEU A 78 -11.73 1.17 29.57
CA LEU A 78 -11.05 2.45 29.53
C LEU A 78 -9.93 2.52 30.57
N SER A 79 -8.87 3.22 30.21
CA SER A 79 -7.74 3.51 31.10
C SER A 79 -7.78 4.94 31.61
N ASP A 80 -7.03 5.22 32.67
CA ASP A 80 -6.88 6.59 33.16
C ASP A 80 -6.30 7.49 32.07
N GLY A 81 -7.01 8.59 31.81
CA GLY A 81 -6.63 9.58 30.83
C GLY A 81 -5.96 10.80 31.46
N TRP A 82 -5.32 11.60 30.62
CA TRP A 82 -4.58 12.79 31.02
C TRP A 82 -5.08 14.06 30.33
N LEU A 83 -5.99 13.94 29.36
CA LEU A 83 -6.66 15.05 28.70
C LEU A 83 -8.12 15.18 29.15
N PHE A 84 -8.58 16.43 29.23
CA PHE A 84 -9.97 16.81 29.47
C PHE A 84 -10.62 16.27 30.76
N ASN A 85 -9.84 15.74 31.70
CA ASN A 85 -10.33 15.03 32.88
C ASN A 85 -11.25 13.85 32.50
N ARG A 86 -10.94 13.14 31.41
CA ARG A 86 -11.70 12.01 30.87
C ARG A 86 -10.81 10.78 30.77
N LYS A 87 -11.43 9.59 30.83
CA LYS A 87 -10.74 8.32 30.57
C LYS A 87 -10.32 8.20 29.10
N LEU A 88 -9.25 7.46 28.87
CA LEU A 88 -8.65 7.18 27.56
C LEU A 88 -9.14 5.81 27.05
N ASP A 89 -9.69 5.80 25.83
CA ASP A 89 -9.98 4.56 25.11
C ASP A 89 -8.69 3.96 24.54
N ASN A 90 -8.07 3.08 25.32
CA ASN A 90 -6.89 2.30 24.91
C ASN A 90 -7.24 0.81 24.74
N SER A 91 -8.49 0.51 24.38
CA SER A 91 -9.04 -0.85 24.31
C SER A 91 -8.56 -1.65 23.09
N ASP A 92 -8.17 -1.00 22.00
CA ASP A 92 -7.61 -1.68 20.81
C ASP A 92 -6.22 -2.27 21.12
N SER A 93 -6.13 -3.60 21.05
CA SER A 93 -4.94 -4.35 21.43
C SER A 93 -3.70 -3.98 20.61
N GLN A 94 -3.85 -3.75 19.29
CA GLN A 94 -2.76 -3.41 18.40
C GLN A 94 -2.21 -2.00 18.68
N TRP A 95 -3.10 -1.02 18.86
CA TRP A 95 -2.72 0.34 19.21
C TRP A 95 -2.09 0.40 20.60
N SER A 96 -2.70 -0.23 21.60
CA SER A 96 -2.17 -0.30 22.96
C SER A 96 -0.78 -0.94 23.01
N PHE A 97 -0.59 -2.05 22.30
CA PHE A 97 0.71 -2.70 22.15
C PHE A 97 1.73 -1.77 21.49
N PHE A 98 1.39 -1.14 20.37
CA PHE A 98 2.29 -0.21 19.67
C PHE A 98 2.67 0.96 20.59
N ARG A 99 1.67 1.62 21.18
CA ARG A 99 1.83 2.79 22.08
C ARG A 99 2.78 2.48 23.24
N ARG A 100 2.59 1.34 23.92
CA ARG A 100 3.45 0.90 25.03
C ARG A 100 4.90 0.65 24.58
N ASN A 101 5.10 0.15 23.36
CA ASN A 101 6.40 -0.25 22.85
C ASN A 101 7.11 0.82 22.01
N ILE A 102 6.56 2.03 21.83
CA ILE A 102 7.21 3.12 21.10
C ILE A 102 8.67 3.36 21.56
N PRO A 103 8.99 3.42 22.88
CA PRO A 103 10.37 3.65 23.32
C PRO A 103 11.34 2.54 22.89
N VAL A 104 10.93 1.27 23.01
CA VAL A 104 11.76 0.11 22.67
C VAL A 104 11.95 0.02 21.15
N LEU A 105 10.86 0.11 20.38
CA LEU A 105 10.92 0.09 18.92
C LEU A 105 11.71 1.28 18.37
N GLY A 106 11.49 2.47 18.93
CA GLY A 106 12.19 3.69 18.55
C GLY A 106 13.68 3.61 18.83
N SER A 107 14.07 3.07 20.00
CA SER A 107 15.48 2.90 20.35
C SER A 107 16.18 1.87 19.45
N ALA A 108 15.53 0.74 19.17
CA ALA A 108 16.07 -0.29 18.28
C ALA A 108 16.24 0.22 16.84
N MET A 109 15.27 0.96 16.31
CA MET A 109 15.38 1.56 14.98
C MET A 109 16.40 2.71 14.96
N LEU A 110 16.46 3.53 16.02
CA LEU A 110 17.44 4.61 16.13
C LEU A 110 18.87 4.06 16.16
N GLY A 111 19.13 3.02 16.97
CA GLY A 111 20.43 2.36 17.05
C GLY A 111 20.90 1.85 15.68
N PHE A 112 20.01 1.18 14.95
CA PHE A 112 20.27 0.74 13.57
C PHE A 112 20.69 1.90 12.66
N VAL A 113 19.92 2.99 12.67
CA VAL A 113 20.20 4.16 11.81
C VAL A 113 21.49 4.87 12.21
N LEU A 114 21.76 5.03 13.50
CA LEU A 114 22.97 5.67 13.99
C LEU A 114 24.22 4.87 13.60
N ILE A 115 24.19 3.54 13.73
CA ILE A 115 25.29 2.67 13.31
C ILE A 115 25.55 2.80 11.80
N ASN A 116 24.50 2.73 10.96
CA ASN A 116 24.67 2.86 9.52
C ASN A 116 25.22 4.24 9.14
N LYS A 117 24.79 5.31 9.81
CA LYS A 117 25.34 6.65 9.59
C LYS A 117 26.81 6.74 10.00
N LEU A 118 27.19 6.16 11.14
CA LEU A 118 28.58 6.11 11.58
C LEU A 118 29.45 5.37 10.55
N VAL A 119 28.99 4.22 10.05
CA VAL A 119 29.68 3.47 8.98
C VAL A 119 29.89 4.34 7.75
N ARG A 120 28.86 5.04 7.26
CA ARG A 120 28.97 5.96 6.12
C ARG A 120 29.93 7.13 6.39
N LEU A 121 29.94 7.67 7.61
CA LEU A 121 30.86 8.75 8.01
C LEU A 121 32.32 8.26 7.99
N PHE A 122 32.62 7.10 8.58
CA PHE A 122 33.97 6.51 8.57
C PHE A 122 34.46 6.20 7.15
N GLN A 123 33.58 5.71 6.28
CA GLN A 123 33.91 5.45 4.88
C GLN A 123 34.23 6.73 4.10
N ASN A 124 33.49 7.82 4.34
CA ASN A 124 33.73 9.10 3.67
C ASN A 124 35.00 9.77 4.17
N SER A 125 35.32 9.66 5.46
CA SER A 125 36.58 10.15 6.03
C SER A 125 37.80 9.51 5.36
N LYS A 126 37.78 8.18 5.13
CA LYS A 126 38.86 7.45 4.43
C LYS A 126 38.94 7.72 2.92
N SER A 127 37.90 8.32 2.34
CA SER A 127 37.84 8.59 0.89
C SER A 127 38.56 9.87 0.49
N TYR A 128 38.72 10.83 1.41
CA TYR A 128 39.40 12.10 1.12
C TYR A 128 40.90 11.92 0.84
N GLU A 129 41.51 10.83 1.30
CA GLU A 129 42.94 10.55 1.12
C GLU A 129 43.30 9.89 -0.22
N LYS A 130 42.33 9.48 -1.07
CA LYS A 130 42.60 8.49 -2.13
C LYS A 130 42.14 8.78 -3.58
N VAL A 131 41.71 9.98 -3.94
CA VAL A 131 41.11 10.22 -5.27
C VAL A 131 42.07 10.90 -6.25
N ASN A 132 42.55 10.17 -7.26
CA ASN A 132 43.16 10.73 -8.48
C ASN A 132 42.84 9.99 -9.81
N ASP A 133 42.05 8.91 -9.85
CA ASP A 133 41.72 8.21 -11.12
C ASP A 133 40.25 7.77 -11.24
N SER A 134 39.73 7.69 -12.48
CA SER A 134 38.31 7.51 -12.78
C SER A 134 37.82 6.04 -12.82
N GLU A 135 38.68 5.05 -13.07
CA GLU A 135 38.31 3.62 -13.08
C GLU A 135 38.27 3.00 -11.68
N THR A 136 39.02 3.55 -10.73
CA THR A 136 39.02 3.14 -9.31
C THR A 136 37.74 3.58 -8.58
N VAL A 137 36.93 4.48 -9.15
CA VAL A 137 35.72 5.01 -8.52
C VAL A 137 34.61 3.96 -8.43
N SER A 138 34.38 3.15 -9.49
CA SER A 138 33.28 2.17 -9.49
C SER A 138 33.54 0.95 -8.62
N SER A 139 34.78 0.47 -8.54
CA SER A 139 35.15 -0.65 -7.66
C SER A 139 35.14 -0.22 -6.19
N PHE A 140 35.53 1.02 -5.92
CA PHE A 140 35.51 1.60 -4.58
C PHE A 140 34.08 1.87 -4.07
N ASP A 141 33.18 2.37 -4.92
CA ASP A 141 31.77 2.58 -4.55
C ASP A 141 31.05 1.26 -4.19
N ASN A 142 31.32 0.18 -4.92
CA ASN A 142 30.80 -1.16 -4.58
C ASN A 142 31.33 -1.67 -3.24
N SER A 143 32.59 -1.39 -2.90
CA SER A 143 33.19 -1.79 -1.62
C SER A 143 32.53 -1.10 -0.41
N LYS A 144 32.19 0.18 -0.55
CA LYS A 144 31.47 0.95 0.49
C LYS A 144 30.07 0.40 0.73
N ALA A 145 29.33 0.17 -0.36
CA ALA A 145 28.00 -0.40 -0.30
C ALA A 145 28.01 -1.78 0.39
N ARG A 146 28.99 -2.63 0.07
CA ARG A 146 29.13 -3.95 0.72
C ARG A 146 29.34 -3.87 2.23
N VAL A 147 30.17 -2.94 2.71
CA VAL A 147 30.37 -2.73 4.15
C VAL A 147 29.10 -2.20 4.82
N GLU A 148 28.34 -1.36 4.14
CA GLU A 148 27.04 -0.90 4.62
C GLU A 148 26.02 -2.04 4.72
N PHE A 149 25.88 -2.88 3.68
CA PHE A 149 25.03 -4.06 3.74
C PHE A 149 25.46 -5.05 4.82
N LEU A 150 26.77 -5.21 5.05
CA LEU A 150 27.30 -6.05 6.13
C LEU A 150 26.91 -5.49 7.51
N SER A 151 27.06 -4.19 7.72
CA SER A 151 26.62 -3.52 8.96
C SER A 151 25.12 -3.75 9.20
N MET A 152 24.29 -3.54 8.17
CA MET A 152 22.85 -3.77 8.25
C MET A 152 22.53 -5.23 8.56
N ALA A 153 23.21 -6.18 7.91
CA ALA A 153 22.99 -7.61 8.11
C ALA A 153 23.37 -8.05 9.53
N ILE A 154 24.51 -7.59 10.05
CA ILE A 154 24.94 -7.91 11.43
C ILE A 154 23.92 -7.38 12.43
N TYR A 155 23.52 -6.12 12.30
CA TYR A 155 22.51 -5.56 13.21
C TYR A 155 21.18 -6.30 13.10
N SER A 156 20.73 -6.58 11.87
CA SER A 156 19.46 -7.29 11.64
C SER A 156 19.50 -8.70 12.21
N PHE A 157 20.62 -9.41 12.11
CA PHE A 157 20.81 -10.72 12.72
C PHE A 157 20.71 -10.66 14.25
N ILE A 158 21.39 -9.70 14.89
CA ILE A 158 21.31 -9.49 16.34
C ILE A 158 19.86 -9.15 16.74
N PHE A 159 19.22 -8.24 16.00
CA PHE A 159 17.84 -7.86 16.22
C PHE A 159 16.90 -9.07 16.14
N LEU A 160 17.04 -9.92 15.11
CA LEU A 160 16.23 -11.13 14.94
C LEU A 160 16.49 -12.17 16.02
N LEU A 161 17.74 -12.29 16.49
CA LEU A 161 18.07 -13.22 17.57
C LEU A 161 17.41 -12.79 18.88
N ILE A 162 17.41 -11.49 19.18
CA ILE A 162 16.72 -10.94 20.36
C ILE A 162 15.20 -11.05 20.19
N SER A 163 14.68 -10.73 19.00
CA SER A 163 13.24 -10.69 18.76
C SER A 163 12.64 -12.09 18.67
N ASN A 164 13.25 -13.03 17.97
CA ASN A 164 12.65 -14.33 17.63
C ASN A 164 13.35 -15.53 18.30
N GLY A 165 14.45 -15.28 19.04
CA GLY A 165 15.23 -16.32 19.69
C GLY A 165 15.73 -17.39 18.71
N LEU A 166 15.64 -18.65 19.12
CA LEU A 166 16.05 -19.79 18.29
C LEU A 166 15.14 -20.03 17.09
N SER A 167 13.94 -19.43 17.06
CA SER A 167 13.05 -19.50 15.89
C SER A 167 13.67 -18.88 14.63
N ILE A 168 14.73 -18.08 14.78
CA ILE A 168 15.54 -17.58 13.66
C ILE A 168 16.05 -18.70 12.75
N ILE A 169 16.26 -19.92 13.27
CA ILE A 169 16.69 -21.08 12.48
C ILE A 169 15.67 -21.40 11.38
N PHE A 170 14.37 -21.41 11.72
CA PHE A 170 13.30 -21.63 10.74
C PHE A 170 13.24 -20.51 9.70
N ILE A 171 13.34 -19.27 10.15
CA ILE A 171 13.33 -18.08 9.29
C ILE A 171 14.48 -18.14 8.28
N LEU A 172 15.70 -18.46 8.75
CA LEU A 172 16.89 -18.59 7.92
C LEU A 172 16.79 -19.77 6.95
N ALA A 173 16.21 -20.91 7.38
CA ALA A 173 15.98 -22.04 6.50
C ALA A 173 15.01 -21.69 5.37
N ILE A 174 13.89 -21.03 5.68
CA ILE A 174 12.92 -20.58 4.66
C ILE A 174 13.59 -19.60 3.68
N VAL A 175 14.25 -18.57 4.20
CA VAL A 175 14.87 -17.51 3.40
C VAL A 175 16.02 -18.04 2.54
N GLY A 176 16.85 -18.92 3.09
CA GLY A 176 17.94 -19.58 2.40
C GLY A 176 17.46 -20.49 1.28
N THR A 177 16.44 -21.31 1.56
CA THR A 177 15.80 -22.18 0.55
C THR A 177 15.20 -21.36 -0.59
N ASN A 178 14.45 -20.29 -0.29
CA ASN A 178 13.90 -19.40 -1.32
C ASN A 178 15.02 -18.80 -2.20
N TYR A 179 16.05 -18.23 -1.59
CA TYR A 179 17.18 -17.65 -2.33
C TYR A 179 17.85 -18.68 -3.25
N TYR A 180 18.11 -19.88 -2.73
CA TYR A 180 18.75 -20.95 -3.50
C TYR A 180 17.88 -21.38 -4.68
N LEU A 181 16.61 -21.70 -4.44
CA LEU A 181 15.69 -22.17 -5.48
C LEU A 181 15.46 -21.10 -6.55
N THR A 182 15.29 -19.84 -6.16
CA THR A 182 15.17 -18.72 -7.10
C THR A 182 16.42 -18.59 -7.97
N LYS A 183 17.61 -18.50 -7.35
CA LYS A 183 18.87 -18.26 -8.08
C LYS A 183 19.27 -19.43 -8.97
N LYS A 184 18.99 -20.68 -8.56
CA LYS A 184 19.51 -21.89 -9.20
C LYS A 184 18.50 -22.65 -10.06
N VAL A 185 17.20 -22.53 -9.77
CA VAL A 185 16.17 -23.38 -10.38
C VAL A 185 15.13 -22.55 -11.14
N PHE A 186 14.56 -21.52 -10.52
CA PHE A 186 13.34 -20.88 -11.04
C PHE A 186 13.58 -19.68 -11.95
N ALA A 187 14.54 -18.81 -11.63
CA ALA A 187 14.75 -17.56 -12.36
C ALA A 187 15.06 -17.77 -13.85
N GLY A 188 14.51 -16.92 -14.72
CA GLY A 188 14.64 -17.06 -16.19
C GLY A 188 13.76 -18.15 -16.84
N THR A 189 13.17 -19.08 -16.06
CA THR A 189 12.30 -20.13 -16.63
C THR A 189 10.86 -19.65 -16.80
N ARG A 190 10.12 -20.21 -17.77
CA ARG A 190 8.72 -19.83 -18.06
C ARG A 190 7.78 -20.06 -16.87
N LEU A 191 7.96 -21.16 -16.13
CA LEU A 191 7.13 -21.53 -14.98
C LEU A 191 7.68 -21.01 -13.65
N GLY A 192 8.87 -20.40 -13.64
CA GLY A 192 9.53 -19.90 -12.45
C GLY A 192 8.61 -19.04 -11.57
N PRO A 193 7.94 -18.00 -12.10
CA PRO A 193 7.02 -17.18 -11.32
C PRO A 193 5.91 -17.97 -10.63
N ILE A 194 5.36 -19.00 -11.28
CA ILE A 194 4.29 -19.84 -10.71
C ILE A 194 4.83 -20.60 -9.51
N PHE A 195 6.00 -21.24 -9.63
CA PHE A 195 6.61 -21.99 -8.52
C PHE A 195 7.05 -21.08 -7.37
N MET A 196 7.61 -19.90 -7.65
CA MET A 196 8.00 -18.93 -6.63
C MET A 196 6.78 -18.43 -5.83
N TRP A 197 5.68 -18.09 -6.50
CA TRP A 197 4.42 -17.72 -5.84
C TRP A 197 3.81 -18.89 -5.06
N ALA A 198 3.75 -20.08 -5.65
CA ALA A 198 3.18 -21.26 -5.01
C ALA A 198 3.94 -21.64 -3.73
N LEU A 199 5.28 -21.62 -3.78
CA LEU A 199 6.13 -21.88 -2.61
C LEU A 199 5.90 -20.87 -1.50
N ASN A 200 5.87 -19.57 -1.81
CA ASN A 200 5.71 -18.52 -0.81
C ASN A 200 4.28 -18.45 -0.23
N ILE A 201 3.26 -18.75 -1.05
CA ILE A 201 1.88 -18.91 -0.54
C ILE A 201 1.81 -20.15 0.36
N PHE A 202 2.39 -21.28 -0.05
CA PHE A 202 2.43 -22.48 0.77
C PHE A 202 3.09 -22.21 2.13
N ILE A 203 4.25 -21.54 2.17
CA ILE A 203 4.92 -21.17 3.42
C ILE A 203 4.04 -20.25 4.27
N LEU A 204 3.37 -19.26 3.67
CA LEU A 204 2.50 -18.34 4.40
C LEU A 204 1.33 -19.11 5.06
N LEU A 205 0.67 -19.99 4.31
CA LEU A 205 -0.41 -20.83 4.82
C LEU A 205 0.09 -21.79 5.90
N PHE A 206 1.24 -22.42 5.67
CA PHE A 206 1.82 -23.39 6.60
C PHE A 206 2.29 -22.73 7.90
N ASN A 207 2.82 -21.50 7.83
CA ASN A 207 3.14 -20.69 9.01
C ASN A 207 1.88 -20.40 9.85
N GLU A 208 0.78 -20.00 9.21
CA GLU A 208 -0.45 -19.64 9.91
C GLU A 208 -1.13 -20.88 10.54
N ILE A 209 -1.24 -21.98 9.78
CA ILE A 209 -1.85 -23.24 10.26
C ILE A 209 -1.12 -23.79 11.49
N ASN A 210 0.21 -23.70 11.52
CA ASN A 210 1.00 -24.24 12.62
C ASN A 210 1.31 -23.20 13.71
N VAL A 211 0.90 -21.94 13.53
CA VAL A 211 1.23 -20.83 14.45
C VAL A 211 2.76 -20.73 14.65
N GLY A 212 3.48 -20.73 13.53
CA GLY A 212 4.92 -20.95 13.48
C GLY A 212 5.29 -22.43 13.61
N TYR A 213 6.54 -22.73 13.96
CA TYR A 213 7.02 -24.12 14.09
C TYR A 213 7.62 -24.36 15.46
N SER A 214 7.60 -25.62 15.89
CA SER A 214 8.22 -26.09 17.13
C SER A 214 9.33 -27.10 16.89
N PHE A 215 10.40 -26.95 17.67
CA PHE A 215 11.54 -27.85 17.64
C PHE A 215 11.18 -29.24 18.20
N SER A 216 10.31 -29.29 19.21
CA SER A 216 9.72 -30.54 19.73
C SER A 216 8.98 -31.36 18.67
N SER A 217 8.35 -30.70 17.70
CA SER A 217 7.67 -31.37 16.57
C SER A 217 8.64 -31.96 15.55
N ILE A 218 9.87 -31.46 15.49
CA ILE A 218 10.94 -32.06 14.68
C ILE A 218 11.50 -33.27 15.42
N HIS A 219 11.92 -33.09 16.67
CA HIS A 219 12.47 -34.16 17.50
C HIS A 219 12.38 -33.82 18.99
N PRO A 220 11.98 -34.77 19.88
CA PRO A 220 11.83 -34.51 21.31
C PRO A 220 13.08 -33.93 22.01
N MET A 221 14.29 -34.30 21.57
CA MET A 221 15.55 -33.77 22.13
C MET A 221 15.76 -32.27 21.88
N LEU A 222 15.05 -31.66 20.94
CA LEU A 222 15.14 -30.23 20.64
C LEU A 222 14.08 -29.40 21.39
N SER A 223 13.22 -30.03 22.20
CA SER A 223 12.14 -29.36 22.94
C SER A 223 12.61 -28.19 23.81
N TRP A 224 13.81 -28.27 24.39
CA TRP A 224 14.38 -27.18 25.19
C TRP A 224 14.54 -25.88 24.38
N MET A 225 14.71 -25.96 23.06
CA MET A 225 14.84 -24.79 22.19
C MET A 225 13.53 -24.00 22.08
N ASP A 226 12.38 -24.67 22.25
CA ASP A 226 11.06 -24.02 22.21
C ASP A 226 10.85 -23.04 23.39
N SER A 227 11.62 -23.19 24.48
CA SER A 227 11.61 -22.23 25.60
C SER A 227 12.37 -20.92 25.32
N HIS A 228 13.12 -20.85 24.21
CA HIS A 228 13.99 -19.73 23.86
C HIS A 228 13.51 -19.02 22.58
N ARG A 229 12.24 -18.59 22.51
CA ARG A 229 11.62 -17.96 21.33
C ARG A 229 11.76 -16.43 21.24
N GLY A 230 12.57 -15.82 22.10
CA GLY A 230 12.77 -14.37 22.12
C GLY A 230 11.52 -13.59 22.55
N ILE A 231 11.51 -12.28 22.28
CA ILE A 231 10.45 -11.35 22.69
C ILE A 231 9.15 -11.55 21.89
N ASN A 232 9.27 -11.87 20.60
CA ASN A 232 8.17 -12.09 19.68
C ASN A 232 7.96 -13.60 19.46
N SER A 233 7.01 -14.16 20.21
CA SER A 233 6.61 -15.56 20.05
C SER A 233 5.87 -15.85 18.74
N ARG A 234 5.30 -14.83 18.08
CA ARG A 234 4.56 -14.93 16.81
C ARG A 234 5.36 -14.36 15.63
N TRP A 235 6.57 -14.91 15.42
CA TRP A 235 7.41 -14.51 14.30
C TRP A 235 6.74 -14.77 12.94
N ASP A 236 5.87 -15.78 12.87
CA ASP A 236 5.03 -16.18 11.73
C ASP A 236 4.19 -15.00 11.21
N SER A 237 3.56 -14.23 12.09
CA SER A 237 2.77 -13.06 11.69
C SER A 237 3.64 -11.95 11.09
N THR A 238 4.82 -11.69 11.67
CA THR A 238 5.77 -10.72 11.10
C THR A 238 6.41 -11.18 9.80
N PHE A 239 6.38 -12.50 9.53
CA PHE A 239 6.92 -13.08 8.31
C PHE A 239 6.12 -12.67 7.06
N ASN A 240 4.85 -12.28 7.18
CA ASN A 240 4.03 -11.89 6.04
C ASN A 240 4.64 -10.73 5.25
N ILE A 241 5.25 -9.74 5.92
CA ILE A 241 5.98 -8.65 5.23
C ILE A 241 7.27 -9.18 4.61
N THR A 242 7.98 -10.08 5.30
CA THR A 242 9.21 -10.71 4.79
C THR A 242 8.94 -11.47 3.50
N MET A 243 7.83 -12.22 3.43
CA MET A 243 7.40 -12.94 2.23
C MET A 243 7.19 -12.01 1.03
N LEU A 244 6.61 -10.81 1.21
CA LEU A 244 6.48 -9.83 0.14
C LEU A 244 7.86 -9.37 -0.38
N ARG A 245 8.85 -9.25 0.52
CA ARG A 245 10.21 -8.91 0.13
C ARG A 245 10.89 -10.06 -0.62
N ILE A 246 10.71 -11.30 -0.18
CA ILE A 246 11.17 -12.50 -0.89
C ILE A 246 10.61 -12.48 -2.32
N MET A 247 9.29 -12.34 -2.47
CA MET A 247 8.64 -12.28 -3.79
C MET A 247 9.15 -11.13 -4.67
N SER A 248 9.46 -9.97 -4.08
CA SER A 248 10.06 -8.86 -4.84
C SER A 248 11.46 -9.23 -5.36
N PHE A 249 12.32 -9.82 -4.52
CA PHE A 249 13.65 -10.27 -4.94
C PHE A 249 13.55 -11.33 -6.05
N ASP A 250 12.69 -12.32 -5.83
CA ASP A 250 12.47 -13.45 -6.74
C ASP A 250 12.09 -13.00 -8.14
N MET A 251 11.07 -12.13 -8.22
CA MET A 251 10.59 -11.61 -9.49
C MET A 251 11.56 -10.62 -10.13
N ASP A 252 12.22 -9.76 -9.35
CA ASP A 252 13.20 -8.80 -9.88
C ASP A 252 14.43 -9.55 -10.45
N TYR A 253 14.91 -10.60 -9.79
CA TYR A 253 16.00 -11.43 -10.30
C TYR A 253 15.56 -12.27 -11.52
N HIS A 254 14.36 -12.86 -11.50
CA HIS A 254 13.80 -13.55 -12.66
C HIS A 254 13.73 -12.63 -13.90
N TRP A 255 13.25 -11.39 -13.73
CA TRP A 255 13.23 -10.43 -14.83
C TRP A 255 14.62 -10.01 -15.27
N ARG A 256 15.58 -9.86 -14.36
CA ARG A 256 16.96 -9.62 -14.76
C ARG A 256 17.48 -10.69 -15.71
N THR A 257 17.31 -11.97 -15.36
CA THR A 257 17.78 -13.08 -16.20
C THR A 257 17.16 -13.03 -17.60
N LEU A 258 15.86 -12.75 -17.70
CA LEU A 258 15.18 -12.58 -18.98
C LEU A 258 15.66 -11.34 -19.74
N GLN A 259 15.87 -10.22 -19.05
CA GLN A 259 16.37 -8.98 -19.65
C GLN A 259 17.76 -9.14 -20.23
N VAL A 260 18.66 -9.85 -19.54
CA VAL A 260 20.01 -10.18 -20.04
C VAL A 260 19.91 -11.03 -21.31
N GLY A 261 19.00 -12.01 -21.35
CA GLY A 261 18.77 -12.82 -22.55
C GLY A 261 18.25 -12.03 -23.76
N ILE A 262 17.58 -10.89 -23.54
CA ILE A 262 17.00 -10.05 -24.62
C ILE A 262 17.92 -8.90 -25.02
N LEU A 263 18.51 -8.19 -24.04
CA LEU A 263 19.26 -6.96 -24.24
C LEU A 263 20.78 -7.16 -24.23
N GLY A 264 21.26 -8.30 -23.75
CA GLY A 264 22.66 -8.53 -23.42
C GLY A 264 23.05 -7.94 -22.05
N SER A 265 24.06 -8.54 -21.41
CA SER A 265 24.55 -8.15 -20.08
C SER A 265 25.01 -6.70 -20.03
N GLN A 266 25.78 -6.26 -21.04
CA GLN A 266 26.31 -4.90 -21.11
C GLN A 266 25.21 -3.85 -21.02
N LYS A 267 24.08 -4.06 -21.73
CA LYS A 267 22.99 -3.07 -21.74
C LYS A 267 22.23 -3.02 -20.42
N VAL A 268 22.03 -4.17 -19.78
CA VAL A 268 21.38 -4.26 -18.48
C VAL A 268 22.25 -3.58 -17.42
N ASP A 269 23.55 -3.84 -17.41
CA ASP A 269 24.50 -3.25 -16.46
C ASP A 269 24.64 -1.73 -16.67
N GLU A 270 24.59 -1.26 -17.92
CA GLU A 270 24.51 0.15 -18.27
C GLU A 270 23.29 0.84 -17.63
N LEU A 271 22.11 0.22 -17.71
CA LEU A 271 20.88 0.74 -17.10
C LEU A 271 20.96 0.71 -15.56
N ALA A 272 21.55 -0.35 -14.99
CA ALA A 272 21.75 -0.49 -13.54
C ALA A 272 22.61 0.64 -12.96
N ARG A 273 23.60 1.13 -13.72
CA ARG A 273 24.50 2.23 -13.31
C ARG A 273 23.94 3.63 -13.57
N LYS A 274 22.73 3.75 -14.12
CA LYS A 274 22.13 5.05 -14.43
C LYS A 274 21.92 5.87 -13.15
N LYS A 275 22.56 7.03 -13.07
CA LYS A 275 22.37 8.00 -11.98
C LYS A 275 21.09 8.82 -12.16
N ASN A 276 20.55 9.32 -11.05
CA ASN A 276 19.34 10.17 -11.01
C ASN A 276 18.10 9.52 -11.64
N CYS A 277 17.93 8.21 -11.43
CA CYS A 277 16.73 7.50 -11.84
C CYS A 277 15.48 8.07 -11.17
N SER A 278 14.39 8.19 -11.94
CA SER A 278 13.05 8.41 -11.41
C SER A 278 12.55 7.22 -10.59
N ASP A 279 11.54 7.42 -9.76
CA ASP A 279 10.91 6.35 -8.96
C ASP A 279 10.51 5.12 -9.77
N LYS A 280 10.09 5.30 -11.03
CA LYS A 280 9.70 4.19 -11.90
C LYS A 280 10.91 3.46 -12.47
N GLU A 281 11.96 4.19 -12.84
CA GLU A 281 13.21 3.61 -13.33
C GLU A 281 13.93 2.80 -12.25
N ARG A 282 13.95 3.29 -11.00
CA ARG A 282 14.54 2.56 -9.86
C ARG A 282 13.89 1.21 -9.61
N LEU A 283 12.59 1.09 -9.88
CA LEU A 283 11.86 -0.17 -9.79
C LEU A 283 12.18 -1.10 -10.96
N GLU A 284 12.13 -0.58 -12.18
CA GLU A 284 12.14 -1.41 -13.40
C GLU A 284 13.52 -1.78 -13.92
N TYR A 285 14.54 -0.95 -13.70
CA TYR A 285 15.91 -1.28 -14.08
C TYR A 285 16.50 -2.27 -13.09
N SER A 286 16.88 -3.44 -13.61
CA SER A 286 17.54 -4.48 -12.83
C SER A 286 18.87 -3.99 -12.26
N ARG A 287 19.29 -4.62 -11.18
CA ARG A 287 20.59 -4.38 -10.52
C ARG A 287 21.71 -5.20 -11.19
N LEU A 288 22.95 -4.95 -10.80
CA LEU A 288 24.10 -5.74 -11.24
C LEU A 288 24.01 -7.17 -10.67
N GLU A 289 24.60 -8.17 -11.35
CA GLU A 289 24.48 -9.59 -10.94
C GLU A 289 24.98 -9.83 -9.51
N ASP A 290 26.10 -9.23 -9.16
CA ASP A 290 26.77 -9.31 -7.85
C ASP A 290 25.95 -8.64 -6.73
N GLU A 291 25.07 -7.71 -7.09
CA GLU A 291 24.17 -7.08 -6.13
C GLU A 291 23.01 -8.01 -5.73
N TYR A 292 22.63 -9.02 -6.54
CA TYR A 292 21.70 -10.10 -6.17
C TYR A 292 22.41 -11.19 -5.36
N SER A 293 23.14 -10.78 -4.33
CA SER A 293 23.85 -11.65 -3.39
C SER A 293 23.01 -11.95 -2.16
N PHE A 294 23.34 -13.05 -1.47
CA PHE A 294 22.66 -13.43 -0.23
C PHE A 294 22.79 -12.36 0.87
N LEU A 295 23.93 -11.65 0.93
CA LEU A 295 24.15 -10.57 1.88
C LEU A 295 23.14 -9.43 1.68
N ASN A 296 23.03 -8.93 0.45
CA ASN A 296 22.12 -7.83 0.12
C ASN A 296 20.66 -8.27 0.28
N TYR A 297 20.35 -9.51 -0.11
CA TYR A 297 19.05 -10.12 0.09
C TYR A 297 18.68 -10.18 1.59
N PHE A 298 19.57 -10.68 2.45
CA PHE A 298 19.35 -10.74 3.89
C PHE A 298 19.15 -9.34 4.50
N ALA A 299 20.04 -8.39 4.18
CA ALA A 299 19.92 -7.00 4.65
C ALA A 299 18.61 -6.33 4.20
N TYR A 300 18.15 -6.64 2.98
CA TYR A 300 16.89 -6.17 2.44
C TYR A 300 15.67 -6.78 3.14
N LEU A 301 15.63 -8.10 3.28
CA LEU A 301 14.52 -8.80 3.93
C LEU A 301 14.32 -8.28 5.36
N PHE A 302 15.41 -8.14 6.11
CA PHE A 302 15.39 -7.85 7.54
C PHE A 302 15.74 -6.42 7.89
N TYR A 303 15.66 -5.50 6.92
CA TYR A 303 15.88 -4.07 7.14
C TYR A 303 15.02 -3.54 8.31
N VAL A 304 15.65 -3.32 9.46
CA VAL A 304 14.99 -3.14 10.77
C VAL A 304 13.92 -2.05 10.77
N PRO A 305 14.14 -0.85 10.20
CA PRO A 305 13.12 0.20 10.19
C PRO A 305 11.79 -0.19 9.55
N LEU A 306 11.80 -1.19 8.66
CA LEU A 306 10.62 -1.62 7.90
C LEU A 306 10.32 -3.11 8.10
N TYR A 307 10.96 -3.81 9.04
CA TYR A 307 10.83 -5.28 9.20
C TYR A 307 9.47 -5.67 9.78
N ILE A 308 9.09 -5.09 10.92
CA ILE A 308 7.83 -5.41 11.62
C ILE A 308 6.63 -4.78 10.91
N THR A 309 6.80 -3.56 10.40
CA THR A 309 5.74 -2.75 9.82
C THR A 309 6.32 -1.68 8.91
N GLY A 310 5.46 -1.02 8.14
CA GLY A 310 5.82 0.15 7.35
C GLY A 310 5.72 -0.09 5.85
N PRO A 311 6.18 0.87 5.05
CA PRO A 311 6.13 0.77 3.60
C PRO A 311 6.93 -0.41 3.05
N ILE A 312 6.34 -1.09 2.08
CA ILE A 312 6.98 -2.11 1.26
C ILE A 312 7.82 -1.42 0.18
N ILE A 313 9.12 -1.67 0.20
CA ILE A 313 10.08 -1.27 -0.83
C ILE A 313 10.49 -2.52 -1.60
N SER A 314 10.68 -2.40 -2.92
CA SER A 314 11.20 -3.51 -3.74
C SER A 314 12.71 -3.67 -3.59
N PHE A 315 13.24 -4.85 -3.92
CA PHE A 315 14.67 -5.12 -3.89
C PHE A 315 15.49 -4.15 -4.75
N ASN A 316 15.10 -3.94 -6.02
CA ASN A 316 15.84 -3.06 -6.92
C ASN A 316 15.94 -1.62 -6.39
N ASP A 317 14.82 -1.08 -5.92
CA ASP A 317 14.78 0.26 -5.34
C ASP A 317 15.60 0.35 -4.04
N PHE A 318 15.52 -0.66 -3.16
CA PHE A 318 16.31 -0.70 -1.93
C PHE A 318 17.82 -0.64 -2.22
N VAL A 319 18.32 -1.54 -3.07
CA VAL A 319 19.75 -1.58 -3.43
C VAL A 319 20.20 -0.30 -4.14
N TYR A 320 19.37 0.23 -5.04
CA TYR A 320 19.68 1.51 -5.70
C TYR A 320 19.82 2.64 -4.68
N GLN A 321 18.94 2.73 -3.69
CA GLN A 321 18.96 3.82 -2.70
C GLN A 321 20.12 3.73 -1.71
N ILE A 322 20.62 2.52 -1.40
CA ILE A 322 21.83 2.34 -0.60
C ILE A 322 23.07 2.79 -1.36
N THR A 323 23.15 2.45 -2.65
CA THR A 323 24.28 2.82 -3.51
C THR A 323 24.23 4.27 -4.00
N HIS A 324 23.06 4.91 -3.97
CA HIS A 324 22.85 6.26 -4.48
C HIS A 324 22.08 7.15 -3.49
N LYS A 325 22.72 8.24 -3.06
CA LYS A 325 22.09 9.22 -2.17
C LYS A 325 20.83 9.84 -2.78
N GLN A 326 19.72 9.78 -2.05
CA GLN A 326 18.45 10.36 -2.48
C GLN A 326 18.40 11.87 -2.24
N ARG A 327 18.17 12.64 -3.31
CA ARG A 327 18.09 14.11 -3.26
C ARG A 327 16.88 14.63 -2.45
N LEU A 328 15.79 13.86 -2.43
CA LEU A 328 14.55 14.23 -1.75
C LEU A 328 14.65 14.17 -0.22
N VAL A 329 15.59 13.37 0.31
CA VAL A 329 15.71 13.12 1.75
C VAL A 329 16.70 14.09 2.37
N THR A 330 16.21 15.29 2.68
CA THR A 330 16.98 16.34 3.37
C THR A 330 16.72 16.32 4.87
N GLY A 331 17.66 16.83 5.68
CA GLY A 331 17.47 16.94 7.14
C GLY A 331 16.21 17.71 7.53
N LYS A 332 15.92 18.82 6.82
CA LYS A 332 14.69 19.61 6.97
C LYS A 332 13.43 18.78 6.66
N TYR A 333 13.47 17.96 5.60
CA TYR A 333 12.36 17.07 5.25
C TYR A 333 12.11 16.04 6.35
N VAL A 334 13.16 15.39 6.86
CA VAL A 334 13.08 14.39 7.94
C VAL A 334 12.54 15.02 9.23
N LEU A 335 13.05 16.20 9.62
CA LEU A 335 12.57 16.93 10.81
C LEU A 335 11.10 17.31 10.68
N THR A 336 10.71 17.91 9.55
CA THR A 336 9.31 18.28 9.28
C THR A 336 8.40 17.06 9.32
N TYR A 337 8.87 15.92 8.81
CA TYR A 337 8.14 14.67 8.84
C TYR A 337 8.00 14.11 10.27
N GLY A 338 9.05 14.18 11.08
CA GLY A 338 8.99 13.83 12.51
C GLY A 338 7.98 14.67 13.28
N LEU A 339 7.94 15.99 13.06
CA LEU A 339 6.93 16.88 13.66
C LEU A 339 5.51 16.50 13.25
N ARG A 340 5.29 16.07 12.00
CA ARG A 340 3.98 15.58 11.55
C ARG A 340 3.56 14.30 12.25
N ILE A 341 4.49 13.42 12.62
CA ILE A 341 4.20 12.21 13.38
C ILE A 341 3.76 12.57 14.79
N LEU A 342 4.50 13.44 15.47
CA LEU A 342 4.15 13.91 16.82
C LEU A 342 2.77 14.55 16.83
N ALA A 343 2.47 15.41 15.84
CA ALA A 343 1.14 15.98 15.68
C ALA A 343 0.06 14.92 15.43
N SER A 344 0.35 13.87 14.65
CA SER A 344 -0.60 12.78 14.40
C SER A 344 -0.87 11.95 15.66
N ILE A 345 0.17 11.66 16.46
CA ILE A 345 0.04 10.98 17.76
C ILE A 345 -0.78 11.83 18.72
N PHE A 346 -0.53 13.14 18.78
CA PHE A 346 -1.31 14.04 19.61
C PHE A 346 -2.79 14.07 19.19
N ILE A 347 -3.09 14.10 17.89
CA ILE A 347 -4.47 13.99 17.38
C ILE A 347 -5.12 12.67 17.81
N MET A 348 -4.36 11.56 17.78
CA MET A 348 -4.85 10.27 18.26
C MET A 348 -5.17 10.31 19.76
N GLU A 349 -4.28 10.87 20.60
CA GLU A 349 -4.55 11.04 22.04
C GLU A 349 -5.81 11.90 22.26
N VAL A 350 -5.95 13.04 21.58
CA VAL A 350 -7.16 13.89 21.67
C VAL A 350 -8.41 13.10 21.28
N MET A 351 -8.35 12.37 20.16
CA MET A 351 -9.48 11.59 19.67
C MET A 351 -9.93 10.53 20.68
N LEU A 352 -8.99 9.78 21.28
CA LEU A 352 -9.28 8.68 22.21
C LEU A 352 -9.71 9.14 23.61
N HIS A 353 -9.47 10.40 24.00
CA HIS A 353 -10.08 10.99 25.19
C HIS A 353 -11.46 11.60 24.90
N ALA A 354 -11.63 12.14 23.69
CA ALA A 354 -12.87 12.79 23.28
C ALA A 354 -13.98 11.77 22.96
N ILE A 355 -13.64 10.71 22.24
CA ILE A 355 -14.56 9.71 21.69
C ILE A 355 -13.97 8.34 21.96
N HIS A 356 -14.80 7.38 22.41
CA HIS A 356 -14.39 6.02 22.77
C HIS A 356 -14.86 4.96 21.75
N PRO A 357 -14.53 5.10 20.45
CA PRO A 357 -15.14 4.26 19.41
C PRO A 357 -14.73 2.79 19.50
N ALA A 358 -13.51 2.49 19.97
CA ALA A 358 -13.00 1.13 20.02
C ALA A 358 -13.65 0.37 21.19
N ALA A 359 -13.74 0.99 22.36
CA ALA A 359 -14.36 0.39 23.54
C ALA A 359 -15.87 0.14 23.31
N ILE A 360 -16.60 1.14 22.79
CA ILE A 360 -18.04 1.00 22.47
C ILE A 360 -18.27 -0.14 21.47
N THR A 361 -17.42 -0.24 20.44
CA THR A 361 -17.53 -1.28 19.42
C THR A 361 -17.22 -2.66 19.98
N ARG A 362 -16.17 -2.78 20.80
CA ARG A 362 -15.73 -4.04 21.42
C ARG A 362 -16.81 -4.64 22.32
N GLU A 363 -17.37 -3.82 23.20
CA GLU A 363 -18.44 -4.22 24.14
C GLU A 363 -19.83 -4.24 23.49
N LYS A 364 -19.92 -3.91 22.18
CA LYS A 364 -21.17 -3.81 21.43
C LYS A 364 -22.23 -2.95 22.15
N ALA A 365 -21.79 -1.84 22.75
CA ALA A 365 -22.62 -0.94 23.57
C ALA A 365 -23.55 -0.04 22.72
N PHE A 366 -24.38 -0.65 21.86
CA PHE A 366 -25.30 0.02 20.93
C PHE A 366 -26.75 0.12 21.42
N SER A 367 -27.08 -0.60 22.50
CA SER A 367 -28.42 -0.59 23.10
C SER A 367 -28.71 0.76 23.75
N GLY A 368 -29.69 1.49 23.23
CA GLY A 368 -30.04 2.86 23.64
C GLY A 368 -29.62 3.94 22.64
N LEU A 369 -28.75 3.62 21.67
CA LEU A 369 -28.31 4.59 20.67
C LEU A 369 -29.27 4.68 19.47
N SER A 370 -29.47 5.89 18.97
CA SER A 370 -30.17 6.13 17.70
C SER A 370 -29.38 5.63 16.49
N ALA A 371 -30.03 5.51 15.32
CA ALA A 371 -29.36 5.14 14.08
C ALA A 371 -28.20 6.09 13.69
N LEU A 372 -28.38 7.40 13.96
CA LEU A 372 -27.34 8.40 13.79
C LEU A 372 -26.13 8.12 14.68
N GLU A 373 -26.35 7.87 15.96
CA GLU A 373 -25.28 7.68 16.94
C GLU A 373 -24.50 6.40 16.67
N ILE A 374 -25.17 5.30 16.33
CA ILE A 374 -24.51 4.07 15.88
C ILE A 374 -23.65 4.32 14.64
N SER A 375 -24.17 5.07 13.67
CA SER A 375 -23.44 5.41 12.45
C SER A 375 -22.21 6.28 12.74
N LEU A 376 -22.31 7.21 13.71
CA LEU A 376 -21.19 8.04 14.15
C LEU A 376 -20.12 7.23 14.88
N VAL A 377 -20.50 6.32 15.79
CA VAL A 377 -19.56 5.39 16.42
C VAL A 377 -18.81 4.59 15.35
N GLY A 378 -19.53 4.07 14.37
CA GLY A 378 -18.95 3.39 13.21
C GLY A 378 -17.96 4.25 12.42
N TYR A 379 -18.33 5.48 12.10
CA TYR A 379 -17.48 6.42 11.40
C TYR A 379 -16.20 6.76 12.19
N PHE A 380 -16.32 7.00 13.49
CA PHE A 380 -15.16 7.26 14.36
C PHE A 380 -14.31 6.02 14.54
N GLN A 381 -14.89 4.81 14.58
CA GLN A 381 -14.13 3.56 14.58
C GLN A 381 -13.28 3.41 13.31
N LEU A 382 -13.86 3.68 12.13
CA LEU A 382 -13.10 3.66 10.88
C LEU A 382 -12.01 4.75 10.87
N THR A 383 -12.31 5.93 11.41
CA THR A 383 -11.35 7.05 11.53
C THR A 383 -10.19 6.67 12.44
N PHE A 384 -10.48 6.00 13.56
CA PHE A 384 -9.49 5.46 14.49
C PHE A 384 -8.59 4.45 13.79
N ILE A 385 -9.18 3.47 13.07
CA ILE A 385 -8.41 2.46 12.34
C ILE A 385 -7.48 3.12 11.30
N TRP A 386 -7.99 4.11 10.54
CA TRP A 386 -7.17 4.85 9.59
C TRP A 386 -6.01 5.58 10.27
N LEU A 387 -6.27 6.29 11.37
CA LEU A 387 -5.25 7.05 12.10
C LEU A 387 -4.22 6.13 12.77
N LYS A 388 -4.67 4.98 13.30
CA LYS A 388 -3.82 3.93 13.88
C LYS A 388 -2.78 3.45 12.87
N PHE A 389 -3.22 2.98 11.71
CA PHE A 389 -2.29 2.50 10.67
C PHE A 389 -1.44 3.62 10.08
N MET A 390 -2.00 4.82 9.95
CA MET A 390 -1.23 6.00 9.53
C MET A 390 -0.04 6.23 10.46
N ILE A 391 -0.25 6.25 11.77
CA ILE A 391 0.82 6.51 12.75
C ILE A 391 1.85 5.39 12.74
N ILE A 392 1.41 4.12 12.81
CA ILE A 392 2.30 2.96 12.84
C ILE A 392 3.23 2.94 11.61
N TRP A 393 2.66 3.14 10.42
CA TRP A 393 3.47 3.15 9.19
C TRP A 393 4.33 4.40 9.05
N ARG A 394 3.86 5.56 9.51
CA ARG A 394 4.66 6.78 9.50
C ARG A 394 5.87 6.66 10.43
N PHE A 395 5.71 6.02 11.58
CA PHE A 395 6.78 5.76 12.54
C PHE A 395 7.90 4.95 11.89
N ALA A 396 7.59 3.80 11.30
CA ALA A 396 8.54 2.98 10.56
C ALA A 396 9.20 3.75 9.40
N ARG A 397 8.38 4.48 8.63
CA ARG A 397 8.84 5.33 7.52
C ARG A 397 9.80 6.44 7.98
N PHE A 398 9.61 7.02 9.16
CA PHE A 398 10.49 8.07 9.67
C PHE A 398 11.91 7.55 9.87
N PHE A 399 12.09 6.35 10.42
CA PHE A 399 13.42 5.77 10.58
C PHE A 399 14.06 5.41 9.24
N ALA A 400 13.30 4.91 8.26
CA ALA A 400 13.81 4.71 6.91
C ALA A 400 14.28 6.03 6.26
N LEU A 401 13.48 7.11 6.41
CA LEU A 401 13.87 8.44 5.94
C LEU A 401 15.07 8.99 6.70
N PHE A 402 15.15 8.76 8.01
CA PHE A 402 16.28 9.19 8.82
C PHE A 402 17.56 8.46 8.39
N ASP A 403 17.45 7.20 7.97
CA ASP A 403 18.52 6.41 7.36
C ASP A 403 18.84 6.81 5.91
N GLY A 404 18.09 7.72 5.30
CA GLY A 404 18.33 8.21 3.94
C GLY A 404 17.54 7.49 2.84
N LEU A 405 16.71 6.50 3.18
CA LEU A 405 15.84 5.80 2.23
C LEU A 405 14.50 6.53 2.08
N PHE A 406 14.19 6.92 0.85
CA PHE A 406 12.86 7.38 0.46
C PHE A 406 11.94 6.20 0.17
N VAL A 407 11.00 5.96 1.09
CA VAL A 407 9.86 5.07 0.86
C VAL A 407 8.57 5.86 0.72
N ILE A 408 7.58 5.31 0.03
CA ILE A 408 6.28 5.97 -0.19
C ILE A 408 5.45 6.02 1.09
N GLU A 409 4.65 7.06 1.26
CA GLU A 409 3.65 7.16 2.34
C GLU A 409 2.51 6.16 2.10
N ASN A 410 2.16 5.38 3.13
CA ASN A 410 1.13 4.34 3.00
C ASN A 410 -0.29 4.87 3.09
N MET A 411 -0.51 5.97 3.81
CA MET A 411 -1.79 6.68 3.88
C MET A 411 -1.65 8.03 3.18
N ARG A 412 -1.85 8.05 1.86
CA ARG A 412 -1.67 9.29 1.08
C ARG A 412 -2.79 10.30 1.29
N ARG A 413 -3.97 9.82 1.68
CA ARG A 413 -5.17 10.64 1.90
C ARG A 413 -5.92 10.15 3.13
N CYS A 414 -6.65 11.07 3.75
CA CYS A 414 -7.63 10.73 4.77
C CYS A 414 -8.72 9.83 4.20
N MET A 415 -9.25 8.89 4.99
CA MET A 415 -10.37 8.05 4.59
C MET A 415 -11.58 8.90 4.15
N SER A 416 -11.84 10.03 4.81
CA SER A 416 -12.91 10.96 4.47
C SER A 416 -12.57 11.91 3.31
N ASN A 417 -11.44 11.70 2.64
CA ASN A 417 -11.02 12.45 1.46
C ASN A 417 -10.87 11.53 0.23
N ASN A 418 -11.79 10.57 0.09
CA ASN A 418 -11.92 9.68 -1.05
C ASN A 418 -13.39 9.39 -1.35
N TYR A 419 -13.80 9.55 -2.61
CA TYR A 419 -15.15 9.22 -3.09
C TYR A 419 -15.18 8.10 -4.14
N SER A 420 -14.01 7.59 -4.51
CA SER A 420 -13.87 6.47 -5.46
C SER A 420 -13.24 5.31 -4.73
N LEU A 421 -13.86 4.14 -4.86
CA LEU A 421 -13.42 2.89 -4.26
C LEU A 421 -12.03 2.52 -4.78
N GLN A 422 -11.81 2.68 -6.09
CA GLN A 422 -10.52 2.43 -6.71
C GLN A 422 -9.42 3.36 -6.19
N ASN A 423 -9.72 4.66 -6.05
CA ASN A 423 -8.73 5.60 -5.53
C ASN A 423 -8.47 5.37 -4.03
N PHE A 424 -9.50 5.00 -3.26
CA PHE A 424 -9.37 4.64 -1.85
C PHE A 424 -8.36 3.50 -1.66
N TRP A 425 -8.55 2.36 -2.32
CA TRP A 425 -7.65 1.20 -2.19
C TRP A 425 -6.26 1.41 -2.81
N ARG A 426 -6.11 2.41 -3.70
CA ARG A 426 -4.80 2.83 -4.20
C ARG A 426 -4.05 3.73 -3.21
N ASP A 427 -4.78 4.46 -2.37
CA ASP A 427 -4.24 5.42 -1.40
C ASP A 427 -4.13 4.84 0.02
N TRP A 428 -4.90 3.79 0.32
CA TRP A 428 -4.79 2.94 1.51
C TRP A 428 -3.69 1.91 1.32
N HIS A 429 -2.78 1.82 2.27
CA HIS A 429 -1.61 0.94 2.22
C HIS A 429 -0.87 1.02 0.86
N CYS A 430 -0.56 2.25 0.42
CA CYS A 430 -0.12 2.54 -0.95
C CYS A 430 1.11 1.72 -1.40
N SER A 431 2.07 1.43 -0.51
CA SER A 431 3.23 0.59 -0.89
C SER A 431 2.81 -0.83 -1.25
N TYR A 432 1.84 -1.39 -0.52
CA TYR A 432 1.31 -2.72 -0.76
C TYR A 432 0.55 -2.77 -2.08
N ASN A 433 -0.28 -1.76 -2.34
CA ASN A 433 -0.92 -1.61 -3.65
C ASN A 433 0.10 -1.57 -4.80
N ARG A 434 1.21 -0.83 -4.65
CA ARG A 434 2.29 -0.81 -5.67
C ARG A 434 2.95 -2.17 -5.86
N PHE A 435 3.18 -2.89 -4.76
CA PHE A 435 3.70 -4.26 -4.80
C PHE A 435 2.76 -5.18 -5.58
N LEU A 436 1.47 -5.21 -5.22
CA LEU A 436 0.45 -6.04 -5.85
C LEU A 436 0.33 -5.72 -7.35
N ILE A 437 0.36 -4.44 -7.72
CA ILE A 437 0.32 -4.03 -9.11
C ILE A 437 1.53 -4.57 -9.88
N ARG A 438 2.74 -4.39 -9.34
CA ARG A 438 3.99 -4.76 -10.03
C ARG A 438 4.16 -6.27 -10.17
N TYR A 439 3.97 -7.01 -9.08
CA TYR A 439 4.37 -8.42 -9.00
C TYR A 439 3.25 -9.42 -9.26
N MET A 440 1.99 -8.96 -9.27
CA MET A 440 0.83 -9.83 -9.51
C MET A 440 -0.06 -9.29 -10.65
N TYR A 441 -0.57 -8.07 -10.54
CA TYR A 441 -1.53 -7.54 -11.52
C TYR A 441 -0.97 -7.42 -12.93
N ILE A 442 0.17 -6.73 -13.11
CA ILE A 442 0.79 -6.51 -14.42
C ILE A 442 1.19 -7.85 -15.08
N PRO A 443 1.83 -8.81 -14.36
CA PRO A 443 2.09 -10.14 -14.91
C PRO A 443 0.83 -10.89 -15.36
N ILE A 444 -0.22 -10.91 -14.54
CA ILE A 444 -1.50 -11.57 -14.87
C ILE A 444 -2.13 -10.93 -16.11
N GLN A 445 -2.26 -9.60 -16.12
CA GLN A 445 -2.83 -8.89 -17.26
C GLN A 445 -2.01 -9.12 -18.53
N GLY A 446 -0.68 -9.10 -18.43
CA GLY A 446 0.22 -9.32 -19.56
C GLY A 446 0.13 -10.73 -20.15
N ALA A 447 -0.27 -11.73 -19.37
CA ALA A 447 -0.52 -13.09 -19.85
C ALA A 447 -1.81 -13.17 -20.69
N PHE A 448 -2.91 -12.57 -20.20
CA PHE A 448 -4.19 -12.53 -20.93
C PHE A 448 -4.11 -11.70 -22.21
N GLU A 449 -3.33 -10.61 -22.23
CA GLU A 449 -3.12 -9.84 -23.47
C GLU A 449 -2.37 -10.65 -24.53
N LYS A 450 -1.45 -11.53 -24.13
CA LYS A 450 -0.72 -12.42 -25.04
C LYS A 450 -1.63 -13.50 -25.62
N GLU A 451 -2.40 -14.16 -24.76
CA GLU A 451 -3.35 -15.21 -25.17
C GLU A 451 -4.39 -14.67 -26.16
N ASN A 452 -4.97 -13.48 -25.90
CA ASN A 452 -5.90 -12.85 -26.83
C ASN A 452 -5.25 -12.48 -28.18
N ALA A 453 -3.97 -12.07 -28.19
CA ALA A 453 -3.24 -11.79 -29.42
C ALA A 453 -2.99 -13.07 -30.23
N ASP A 454 -2.56 -14.15 -29.56
CA ASP A 454 -2.30 -15.45 -30.19
C ASP A 454 -3.62 -16.06 -30.77
N VAL A 455 -4.76 -15.86 -30.10
CA VAL A 455 -6.10 -16.28 -30.59
C VAL A 455 -6.56 -15.46 -31.81
N ILE A 456 -6.31 -14.15 -31.81
CA ILE A 456 -6.67 -13.30 -32.97
C ILE A 456 -5.79 -13.66 -34.18
N GLU A 457 -4.49 -13.88 -33.97
CA GLU A 457 -3.55 -14.23 -35.04
C GLU A 457 -3.84 -15.62 -35.64
N THR A 458 -4.28 -16.58 -34.82
CA THR A 458 -4.75 -17.89 -35.31
C THR A 458 -6.09 -17.80 -36.06
N THR A 459 -7.01 -16.94 -35.62
CA THR A 459 -8.31 -16.73 -36.29
C THR A 459 -8.17 -15.98 -37.62
N ASP A 460 -7.28 -14.99 -37.70
CA ASP A 460 -6.98 -14.26 -38.94
C ASP A 460 -6.21 -15.13 -39.95
N ASN A 461 -5.30 -16.00 -39.49
CA ASN A 461 -4.65 -16.97 -40.37
C ASN A 461 -5.63 -18.01 -40.92
N GLN A 462 -6.67 -18.38 -40.15
CA GLN A 462 -7.74 -19.26 -40.62
C GLN A 462 -8.65 -18.58 -41.66
N LYS A 463 -8.96 -17.29 -41.47
CA LYS A 463 -9.78 -16.52 -42.43
C LYS A 463 -9.02 -16.11 -43.70
N ASN A 464 -7.71 -15.84 -43.59
CA ASN A 464 -6.86 -15.50 -44.73
C ASN A 464 -6.54 -16.69 -45.65
N THR A 465 -6.90 -17.92 -45.25
CA THR A 465 -6.81 -19.11 -46.11
C THR A 465 -8.06 -19.26 -47.02
N ILE A 466 -9.12 -18.45 -46.83
CA ILE A 466 -10.39 -18.56 -47.59
C ILE A 466 -10.64 -17.37 -48.54
N LEU A 467 -9.91 -16.25 -48.42
CA LEU A 467 -10.13 -15.07 -49.28
C LEU A 467 -8.81 -14.50 -49.81
N LEU A 468 -8.37 -15.02 -50.96
CA LEU A 468 -7.41 -14.35 -51.84
C LEU A 468 -8.07 -13.10 -52.45
N GLY A 469 -7.47 -11.95 -52.18
CA GLY A 469 -7.63 -10.74 -52.99
C GLY A 469 -8.54 -9.65 -52.40
N LYS A 470 -7.99 -8.77 -51.55
CA LYS A 470 -8.10 -7.30 -51.69
C LYS A 470 -7.38 -6.56 -50.55
N ASN A 471 -6.40 -5.74 -50.96
CA ASN A 471 -5.86 -4.53 -50.33
C ASN A 471 -5.57 -4.53 -48.81
N LYS A 472 -4.29 -4.78 -48.52
CA LYS A 472 -3.60 -4.33 -47.29
C LYS A 472 -3.60 -2.81 -47.21
N SER A 473 -4.27 -2.25 -46.21
CA SER A 473 -4.00 -0.90 -45.70
C SER A 473 -4.74 -0.67 -44.38
N THR A 474 -4.01 -0.18 -43.38
CA THR A 474 -4.51 0.61 -42.22
C THR A 474 -5.44 -0.07 -41.21
N ALA A 475 -4.89 -0.90 -40.31
CA ALA A 475 -5.49 -1.14 -38.99
C ALA A 475 -4.44 -1.46 -37.90
N ALA A 476 -3.30 -0.78 -37.92
CA ALA A 476 -2.32 -0.86 -36.85
C ALA A 476 -1.93 0.55 -36.44
N LYS A 477 -2.80 1.24 -35.70
CA LYS A 477 -2.42 2.43 -34.94
C LYS A 477 -3.43 2.73 -33.83
N THR A 478 -2.84 2.99 -32.67
CA THR A 478 -3.30 3.90 -31.62
C THR A 478 -4.47 3.47 -30.73
N GLY A 479 -4.10 2.86 -29.60
CA GLY A 479 -4.84 2.92 -28.35
C GLY A 479 -3.96 2.35 -27.25
N HIS A 480 -3.97 2.93 -26.04
CA HIS A 480 -3.62 2.14 -24.86
C HIS A 480 -4.36 0.79 -24.99
N SER A 481 -3.68 -0.36 -24.91
CA SER A 481 -4.41 -1.56 -24.54
C SER A 481 -4.87 -1.33 -23.10
N GLN A 482 -6.05 -0.76 -22.98
CA GLN A 482 -6.90 -1.04 -21.84
C GLN A 482 -7.02 -2.56 -21.89
N GLY A 483 -6.26 -3.28 -21.06
CA GLY A 483 -6.35 -4.74 -20.99
C GLY A 483 -7.81 -5.15 -20.96
N SER A 484 -8.13 -6.27 -21.60
CA SER A 484 -9.50 -6.74 -21.75
C SER A 484 -10.24 -6.64 -20.41
N THR A 485 -11.51 -6.24 -20.43
CA THR A 485 -12.32 -6.10 -19.21
C THR A 485 -12.25 -7.36 -18.34
N VAL A 486 -12.16 -8.52 -18.98
CA VAL A 486 -11.92 -9.83 -18.35
C VAL A 486 -10.60 -9.86 -17.57
N GLY A 487 -9.47 -9.50 -18.19
CA GLY A 487 -8.16 -9.50 -17.52
C GLY A 487 -8.11 -8.55 -16.32
N ARG A 488 -8.87 -7.44 -16.35
CA ARG A 488 -9.00 -6.53 -15.20
C ARG A 488 -9.75 -7.16 -14.04
N ILE A 489 -10.86 -7.85 -14.33
CA ILE A 489 -11.67 -8.53 -13.31
C ILE A 489 -10.87 -9.69 -12.69
N VAL A 490 -10.23 -10.52 -13.51
CA VAL A 490 -9.38 -11.63 -13.02
C VAL A 490 -8.24 -11.09 -12.15
N GLY A 491 -7.58 -10.00 -12.58
CA GLY A 491 -6.55 -9.35 -11.78
C GLY A 491 -7.06 -8.82 -10.44
N LEU A 492 -8.27 -8.25 -10.39
CA LEU A 492 -8.90 -7.80 -9.14
C LEU A 492 -9.23 -8.98 -8.21
N VAL A 493 -9.80 -10.06 -8.74
CA VAL A 493 -10.12 -11.26 -7.96
C VAL A 493 -8.86 -11.87 -7.37
N ALA A 494 -7.80 -12.02 -8.16
CA ALA A 494 -6.51 -12.52 -7.69
C ALA A 494 -5.92 -11.63 -6.58
N ILE A 495 -5.92 -10.30 -6.77
CA ILE A 495 -5.43 -9.37 -5.76
C ILE A 495 -6.20 -9.51 -4.45
N PHE A 496 -7.52 -9.37 -4.47
CA PHE A 496 -8.30 -9.33 -3.23
C PHE A 496 -8.33 -10.68 -2.50
N THR A 497 -8.25 -11.78 -3.25
CA THR A 497 -8.10 -13.13 -2.68
C THR A 497 -6.75 -13.28 -2.00
N PHE A 498 -5.67 -12.86 -2.65
CA PHE A 498 -4.34 -12.85 -2.04
C PHE A 498 -4.27 -11.94 -0.81
N VAL A 499 -4.88 -10.76 -0.87
CA VAL A 499 -4.95 -9.82 0.27
C VAL A 499 -5.62 -10.46 1.47
N ALA A 500 -6.71 -11.23 1.28
CA ALA A 500 -7.35 -11.96 2.36
C ALA A 500 -6.38 -12.97 3.00
N PHE A 501 -5.81 -13.89 2.20
CA PHE A 501 -4.88 -14.90 2.71
C PHE A 501 -3.62 -14.33 3.35
N TRP A 502 -3.12 -13.19 2.84
CA TRP A 502 -1.95 -12.53 3.40
C TRP A 502 -2.21 -11.89 4.76
N HIS A 503 -3.46 -11.51 5.05
CA HIS A 503 -3.83 -10.94 6.33
C HIS A 503 -4.13 -12.02 7.38
N ASP A 504 -5.00 -12.97 7.05
CA ASP A 504 -5.40 -14.06 7.94
C ASP A 504 -6.10 -15.18 7.14
N LEU A 505 -6.14 -16.40 7.67
CA LEU A 505 -6.86 -17.53 7.09
C LEU A 505 -8.34 -17.59 7.47
N GLU A 506 -8.84 -16.62 8.23
CA GLU A 506 -10.27 -16.55 8.54
C GLU A 506 -11.14 -16.41 7.28
N LEU A 507 -12.08 -17.35 7.09
CA LEU A 507 -13.06 -17.33 6.00
C LEU A 507 -13.87 -16.02 5.94
N ARG A 508 -14.01 -15.33 7.08
CA ARG A 508 -14.69 -14.04 7.17
C ARG A 508 -13.95 -12.94 6.41
N LEU A 509 -12.61 -12.93 6.41
CA LEU A 509 -11.81 -11.98 5.62
C LEU A 509 -11.92 -12.27 4.13
N LEU A 510 -11.98 -13.54 3.74
CA LEU A 510 -12.21 -13.92 2.34
C LEU A 510 -13.61 -13.49 1.87
N ALA A 511 -14.64 -13.73 2.67
CA ALA A 511 -16.00 -13.27 2.38
C ALA A 511 -16.06 -11.74 2.26
N TRP A 512 -15.40 -11.01 3.18
CA TRP A 512 -15.27 -9.56 3.11
C TRP A 512 -14.58 -9.12 1.82
N ALA A 513 -13.48 -9.77 1.42
CA ALA A 513 -12.75 -9.41 0.21
C ALA A 513 -13.62 -9.58 -1.05
N TRP A 514 -14.44 -10.62 -1.12
CA TRP A 514 -15.36 -10.84 -2.23
C TRP A 514 -16.52 -9.84 -2.27
N ILE A 515 -17.04 -9.43 -1.10
CA ILE A 515 -18.00 -8.32 -1.02
C ILE A 515 -17.38 -7.05 -1.61
N ILE A 516 -16.13 -6.73 -1.27
CA ILE A 516 -15.44 -5.56 -1.82
C ILE A 516 -15.34 -5.64 -3.36
N ILE A 517 -15.02 -6.81 -3.93
CA ILE A 517 -14.99 -7.00 -5.40
C ILE A 517 -16.35 -6.68 -6.03
N ILE A 518 -17.45 -7.15 -5.43
CA ILE A 518 -18.80 -6.86 -5.93
C ILE A 518 -19.06 -5.35 -5.91
N LEU A 519 -18.62 -4.65 -4.86
CA LEU A 519 -18.77 -3.20 -4.75
C LEU A 519 -17.95 -2.40 -5.79
N PHE A 520 -16.92 -2.99 -6.42
CA PHE A 520 -16.21 -2.37 -7.54
C PHE A 520 -17.02 -2.37 -8.84
N ILE A 521 -17.91 -3.33 -9.04
CA ILE A 521 -18.61 -3.53 -10.32
C ILE A 521 -19.46 -2.30 -10.70
N PRO A 522 -20.27 -1.70 -9.81
CA PRO A 522 -21.04 -0.49 -10.13
C PRO A 522 -20.16 0.69 -10.57
N GLU A 523 -19.08 1.00 -9.84
CA GLU A 523 -18.17 2.10 -10.20
C GLU A 523 -17.50 1.86 -11.56
N LEU A 524 -17.03 0.63 -11.80
CA LEU A 524 -16.39 0.25 -13.06
C LEU A 524 -17.37 0.36 -14.24
N THR A 525 -18.59 -0.16 -14.06
CA THR A 525 -19.63 -0.15 -15.10
C THR A 525 -20.05 1.28 -15.41
N ALA A 526 -20.35 2.08 -14.38
CA ALA A 526 -20.72 3.49 -14.54
C ALA A 526 -19.62 4.29 -15.24
N SER A 527 -18.35 4.03 -14.91
CA SER A 527 -17.20 4.69 -15.55
C SER A 527 -17.08 4.34 -17.04
N ILE A 528 -17.32 3.08 -17.42
CA ILE A 528 -17.31 2.63 -18.81
C ILE A 528 -18.48 3.25 -19.58
N VAL A 529 -19.69 3.20 -19.02
CA VAL A 529 -20.90 3.76 -19.64
C VAL A 529 -20.75 5.27 -19.85
N CYS A 530 -20.32 6.03 -18.83
CA CYS A 530 -20.10 7.47 -18.97
C CYS A 530 -19.08 7.79 -20.06
N LYS A 531 -17.97 7.03 -20.12
CA LYS A 531 -16.95 7.19 -21.16
C LYS A 531 -17.51 6.93 -22.55
N ASN A 532 -18.28 5.85 -22.73
CA ASN A 532 -18.86 5.47 -24.02
C ASN A 532 -19.93 6.47 -24.50
N LEU A 533 -20.71 7.03 -23.58
CA LEU A 533 -21.72 8.07 -23.88
C LEU A 533 -21.10 9.47 -24.02
N GLY A 534 -19.78 9.63 -23.89
CA GLY A 534 -19.11 10.93 -23.94
C GLY A 534 -19.43 11.86 -22.76
N ILE A 535 -20.08 11.34 -21.71
CA ILE A 535 -20.42 12.07 -20.48
C ILE A 535 -19.12 12.25 -19.68
N THR A 536 -18.59 13.46 -19.69
CA THR A 536 -17.31 13.78 -19.06
C THR A 536 -17.35 15.16 -18.41
N SER A 537 -16.52 15.35 -17.38
CA SER A 537 -16.28 16.62 -16.68
C SER A 537 -16.10 17.83 -17.60
N GLN A 538 -15.53 17.66 -18.79
CA GLN A 538 -15.32 18.74 -19.75
C GLN A 538 -16.54 19.04 -20.62
N LYS A 539 -17.35 18.03 -20.93
CA LYS A 539 -18.46 18.13 -21.89
C LYS A 539 -19.80 18.40 -21.22
N THR A 540 -19.99 17.96 -19.98
CA THR A 540 -21.29 18.00 -19.31
C THR A 540 -21.21 18.66 -17.94
N SER A 541 -22.01 19.70 -17.72
CA SER A 541 -22.04 20.47 -16.47
C SER A 541 -22.57 19.68 -15.27
N TYR A 542 -23.42 18.68 -15.54
CA TYR A 542 -24.03 17.82 -14.52
C TYR A 542 -23.18 16.61 -14.12
N PHE A 543 -22.03 16.37 -14.78
CA PHE A 543 -21.16 15.23 -14.48
C PHE A 543 -20.75 15.17 -13.00
N ARG A 544 -20.49 16.33 -12.38
CA ARG A 544 -20.15 16.43 -10.95
C ARG A 544 -21.23 15.87 -10.03
N TYR A 545 -22.51 15.99 -10.39
CA TYR A 545 -23.61 15.46 -9.59
C TYR A 545 -23.73 13.94 -9.74
N LEU A 546 -23.46 13.40 -10.93
CA LEU A 546 -23.34 11.96 -11.11
C LEU A 546 -22.18 11.39 -10.27
N VAL A 547 -21.04 12.09 -10.25
CA VAL A 547 -19.91 11.72 -9.38
C VAL A 547 -20.30 11.85 -7.90
N ALA A 548 -21.08 12.85 -7.52
CA ALA A 548 -21.56 13.03 -6.15
C ALA A 548 -22.45 11.87 -5.69
N ILE A 549 -23.44 11.50 -6.51
CA ILE A 549 -24.37 10.40 -6.24
C ILE A 549 -23.62 9.06 -6.20
N GLY A 550 -22.83 8.75 -7.24
CA GLY A 550 -22.05 7.52 -7.29
C GLY A 550 -20.99 7.44 -6.19
N GLY A 551 -20.33 8.56 -5.89
CA GLY A 551 -19.33 8.64 -4.84
C GLY A 551 -19.91 8.51 -3.43
N ALA A 552 -21.09 9.09 -3.18
CA ALA A 552 -21.81 8.91 -1.92
C ALA A 552 -22.23 7.45 -1.74
N MET A 553 -22.72 6.81 -2.81
CA MET A 553 -23.04 5.38 -2.80
C MET A 553 -21.81 4.53 -2.45
N ASN A 554 -20.66 4.79 -3.09
CA ASN A 554 -19.41 4.09 -2.78
C ASN A 554 -19.00 4.23 -1.32
N ILE A 555 -19.05 5.45 -0.76
CA ILE A 555 -18.74 5.69 0.66
C ILE A 555 -19.71 4.93 1.54
N PHE A 556 -21.01 5.01 1.26
CA PHE A 556 -22.05 4.37 2.04
C PHE A 556 -21.88 2.85 2.07
N THR A 557 -21.69 2.21 0.91
CA THR A 557 -21.45 0.76 0.82
C THR A 557 -20.16 0.34 1.51
N MET A 558 -19.11 1.16 1.43
CA MET A 558 -17.86 0.89 2.13
C MET A 558 -17.99 0.99 3.64
N VAL A 559 -18.72 1.98 4.15
CA VAL A 559 -18.99 2.10 5.59
C VAL A 559 -19.78 0.87 6.06
N ILE A 560 -20.82 0.47 5.34
CA ILE A 560 -21.62 -0.72 5.68
C ILE A 560 -20.75 -1.99 5.68
N ALA A 561 -20.00 -2.25 4.60
CA ALA A 561 -19.18 -3.45 4.48
C ALA A 561 -18.15 -3.56 5.62
N ASN A 562 -17.54 -2.43 6.01
CA ASN A 562 -16.57 -2.41 7.09
C ASN A 562 -17.20 -2.43 8.48
N LEU A 563 -18.41 -1.88 8.66
CA LEU A 563 -19.19 -2.03 9.88
C LEU A 563 -19.55 -3.51 10.13
N VAL A 564 -20.00 -4.22 9.11
CA VAL A 564 -20.28 -5.66 9.20
C VAL A 564 -19.00 -6.46 9.44
N GLY A 565 -17.91 -6.10 8.75
CA GLY A 565 -16.62 -6.80 8.83
C GLY A 565 -15.87 -6.57 10.15
N PHE A 566 -15.96 -5.39 10.76
CA PHE A 566 -15.05 -5.01 11.85
C PHE A 566 -15.72 -4.43 13.10
N ALA A 567 -17.02 -4.12 13.07
CA ALA A 567 -17.68 -3.49 14.22
C ALA A 567 -18.86 -4.29 14.80
N VAL A 568 -19.83 -4.65 13.97
CA VAL A 568 -21.15 -5.10 14.45
C VAL A 568 -21.39 -6.60 14.19
N GLY A 569 -20.69 -7.19 13.22
CA GLY A 569 -20.87 -8.59 12.84
C GLY A 569 -22.17 -8.82 12.08
N VAL A 570 -22.42 -10.08 11.71
CA VAL A 570 -23.61 -10.47 10.91
C VAL A 570 -24.89 -10.36 11.75
N ASP A 571 -24.85 -10.77 13.02
CA ASP A 571 -26.02 -10.76 13.90
C ASP A 571 -26.53 -9.34 14.19
N GLY A 572 -25.63 -8.37 14.29
CA GLY A 572 -26.02 -6.98 14.50
C GLY A 572 -26.59 -6.28 13.25
N ILE A 573 -26.51 -6.91 12.06
CA ILE A 573 -27.23 -6.43 10.86
C ILE A 573 -28.74 -6.47 11.10
N GLY A 574 -29.25 -7.52 11.75
CA GLY A 574 -30.69 -7.63 12.04
C GLY A 574 -31.18 -6.45 12.90
N MET A 575 -30.43 -6.11 13.94
CA MET A 575 -30.71 -4.94 14.78
C MET A 575 -30.64 -3.63 13.99
N MET A 576 -29.60 -3.41 13.18
CA MET A 576 -29.49 -2.20 12.36
C MET A 576 -30.61 -2.09 11.32
N THR A 577 -30.98 -3.20 10.69
CA THR A 577 -32.01 -3.27 9.65
C THR A 577 -33.34 -2.77 10.21
N SER A 578 -33.77 -3.28 11.36
CA SER A 578 -35.00 -2.83 12.01
C SER A 578 -35.01 -1.32 12.36
N ARG A 579 -33.85 -0.76 12.74
CA ARG A 579 -33.69 0.68 13.04
C ARG A 579 -33.58 1.55 11.79
N ILE A 580 -33.09 1.02 10.66
CA ILE A 580 -32.99 1.74 9.39
C ILE A 580 -34.35 1.83 8.69
N PHE A 581 -35.14 0.74 8.70
CA PHE A 581 -36.41 0.67 7.97
C PHE A 581 -37.60 1.32 8.71
N CYS A 582 -37.38 1.99 9.83
CA CYS A 582 -38.39 2.85 10.46
C CYS A 582 -38.40 4.26 9.83
N LYS A 583 -39.47 5.05 10.05
CA LYS A 583 -39.61 6.40 9.46
C LYS A 583 -38.44 7.33 9.80
N GLU A 584 -37.97 7.28 11.04
CA GLU A 584 -36.82 8.05 11.53
C GLU A 584 -35.51 7.57 10.88
N GLY A 585 -35.32 6.25 10.77
CA GLY A 585 -34.17 5.64 10.12
C GLY A 585 -34.08 6.00 8.63
N MET A 586 -35.19 5.97 7.90
CA MET A 586 -35.23 6.38 6.49
C MET A 586 -34.93 7.86 6.32
N THR A 587 -35.46 8.71 7.20
CA THR A 587 -35.14 10.14 7.21
C THR A 587 -33.63 10.36 7.43
N PHE A 588 -33.04 9.62 8.38
CA PHE A 588 -31.60 9.65 8.63
C PHE A 588 -30.79 9.20 7.41
N VAL A 589 -31.15 8.09 6.76
CA VAL A 589 -30.44 7.57 5.58
C VAL A 589 -30.48 8.58 4.43
N ILE A 590 -31.66 9.11 4.11
CA ILE A 590 -31.81 10.09 3.01
C ILE A 590 -31.01 11.36 3.32
N THR A 591 -31.15 11.89 4.54
CA THR A 591 -30.42 13.11 4.95
C THR A 591 -28.92 12.90 4.89
N THR A 592 -28.42 11.78 5.42
CA THR A 592 -27.00 11.43 5.41
C THR A 592 -26.48 11.26 3.99
N TYR A 593 -27.26 10.63 3.10
CA TYR A 593 -26.89 10.46 1.70
C TYR A 593 -26.76 11.80 0.97
N ILE A 594 -27.69 12.74 1.20
CA ILE A 594 -27.60 14.11 0.66
C ILE A 594 -26.36 14.83 1.19
N LEU A 595 -26.11 14.77 2.50
CA LEU A 595 -24.92 15.38 3.10
C LEU A 595 -23.62 14.77 2.56
N MET A 596 -23.60 13.45 2.34
CA MET A 596 -22.47 12.77 1.69
C MET A 596 -22.30 13.23 0.25
N CYS A 597 -23.37 13.44 -0.53
CA CYS A 597 -23.27 14.01 -1.87
C CYS A 597 -22.62 15.40 -1.85
N VAL A 598 -23.02 16.26 -0.91
CA VAL A 598 -22.40 17.59 -0.71
C VAL A 598 -20.91 17.45 -0.37
N HIS A 599 -20.57 16.53 0.53
CA HIS A 599 -19.17 16.25 0.87
C HIS A 599 -18.36 15.76 -0.34
N VAL A 600 -18.95 14.90 -1.19
CA VAL A 600 -18.32 14.44 -2.43
C VAL A 600 -18.13 15.60 -3.43
N LEU A 601 -19.07 16.54 -3.53
CA LEU A 601 -18.89 17.74 -4.37
C LEU A 601 -17.72 18.61 -3.90
N ASN A 602 -17.53 18.74 -2.59
CA ASN A 602 -16.36 19.41 -2.01
C ASN A 602 -15.06 18.66 -2.34
N MET A 603 -15.03 17.34 -2.15
CA MET A 603 -13.88 16.51 -2.53
C MET A 603 -13.59 16.57 -4.04
N TYR A 604 -14.62 16.61 -4.88
CA TYR A 604 -14.50 16.72 -6.33
C TYR A 604 -13.81 18.01 -6.75
N GLU A 605 -14.23 19.17 -6.20
CA GLU A 605 -13.56 20.44 -6.48
C GLU A 605 -12.13 20.46 -5.96
N LEU A 606 -11.86 19.79 -4.84
CA LEU A 606 -10.48 19.59 -4.36
C LEU A 606 -9.65 18.77 -5.37
N ARG A 607 -10.20 17.71 -5.98
CA ARG A 607 -9.51 16.97 -7.07
C ARG A 607 -9.28 17.86 -8.29
N GLN A 608 -10.25 18.69 -8.67
CA GLN A 608 -10.09 19.63 -9.78
C GLN A 608 -9.02 20.69 -9.46
N ALA A 609 -8.92 21.13 -8.20
CA ALA A 609 -7.88 22.06 -7.74
C ALA A 609 -6.48 21.44 -7.84
N GLU A 610 -6.32 20.17 -7.46
CA GLU A 610 -5.06 19.43 -7.64
C GLU A 610 -4.69 19.32 -9.12
N LYS A 611 -5.64 18.93 -9.99
CA LYS A 611 -5.41 18.88 -11.44
C LYS A 611 -5.02 20.23 -12.02
N ARG A 612 -5.63 21.33 -11.55
CA ARG A 612 -5.25 22.69 -11.95
C ARG A 612 -3.82 23.05 -11.52
N ARG A 613 -3.37 22.62 -10.34
CA ARG A 613 -1.98 22.84 -9.88
C ARG A 613 -1.01 22.05 -10.75
N GLU A 614 -1.26 20.76 -10.98
CA GLU A 614 -0.44 19.91 -11.85
C GLU A 614 -0.36 20.50 -13.26
N TYR A 615 -1.50 20.92 -13.83
CA TYR A 615 -1.55 21.58 -15.14
C TYR A 615 -0.72 22.87 -15.18
N LYS A 616 -0.78 23.71 -14.15
CA LYS A 616 0.02 24.95 -14.06
C LYS A 616 1.52 24.67 -13.92
N GLU A 617 1.90 23.69 -13.12
CA GLU A 617 3.31 23.29 -12.96
C GLU A 617 3.88 22.76 -14.27
N LEU A 618 3.11 21.94 -14.99
CA LEU A 618 3.50 21.44 -16.32
C LEU A 618 3.65 22.56 -17.35
N LEU A 619 2.81 23.59 -17.30
CA LEU A 619 2.96 24.77 -18.16
C LEU A 619 4.17 25.65 -17.79
N ARG A 620 4.54 25.72 -16.50
CA ARG A 620 5.72 26.49 -16.04
C ARG A 620 7.05 25.81 -16.34
N ASN A 621 7.06 24.48 -16.39
CA ASN A 621 8.26 23.68 -16.67
C ASN A 621 8.53 23.53 -18.17
N ARG A 622 7.65 24.06 -19.02
CA ARG A 622 7.88 24.27 -20.46
C ARG A 622 8.36 25.69 -20.68
#